data_AF-A0A953QDH1-F1
#
_entry.id   AF-A0A953QDH1-F1
#
_cell.length_a   1.000
_cell.length_b   1.000
_cell.length_c   1.000
_cell.angle_alpha   90.00
_cell.angle_beta   90.00
_cell.angle_gamma   90.00
#
_symmetry.space_group_name_H-M   'P 1'
#
loop_
_entity.id
_entity.type
_entity.pdbx_description
1 polymer ?
#
loop_
_entity_poly.entity_id
_entity_poly.type
_entity_poly.pdbx_seq_one_letter_code
_entity_poly.pdbx_strand_id
1 'polypeptide(L)'
;AKQDGHKEDDVAGAGNGYVAMFDQTGALLKTLISQGLLNSPWGLTLAPAGFGPFGGTLLVGNFGDGTINAFDPVSGKPLGTLADLNGKPIVIPGLWSLNFGSGARSEDTGTLYFTAGIGDGPDNANNLESHGLLGSIQGPPVFTSVNILNGASQLAGPISQNTWVTIKGSGLSPTTGTWKVTGPELPTQVNGVGVTVAGTAVPVSFVSNSQINFLVQNAGGLGSAAIQVTSNGLTSATVQATMTSLSPGFFPLGTQNGKSYIAATHADGSLLGPAGLVAGATTTPAKAGETIVLYGTGFGATISGQPALPVNPVIVIDGIVADVKFAGLTGPGLYQFNVTVPATASVGDDLVVALLVNSETQAAIYLSVGQ
;
A
#
# COMPACT_ATOMS: atom_id res chain seq x y z
N ALA A 1 -29.99 -27.81 -4.27
CA ALA A 1 -29.31 -28.15 -5.54
C ALA A 1 -30.02 -29.33 -6.18
N LYS A 2 -29.85 -29.55 -7.49
CA LYS A 2 -30.29 -30.78 -8.14
C LYS A 2 -29.45 -31.94 -7.58
N GLN A 3 -30.12 -32.98 -7.10
CA GLN A 3 -29.48 -34.21 -6.66
C GLN A 3 -29.60 -35.29 -7.72
N ASP A 4 -28.72 -36.27 -7.66
CA ASP A 4 -28.76 -37.44 -8.51
C ASP A 4 -29.96 -38.36 -8.17
N GLY A 5 -30.09 -39.47 -8.89
CA GLY A 5 -31.19 -40.41 -8.68
C GLY A 5 -31.22 -41.03 -7.28
N HIS A 6 -30.05 -41.16 -6.64
CA HIS A 6 -29.89 -41.76 -5.31
C HIS A 6 -30.02 -40.73 -4.18
N LYS A 7 -29.93 -39.44 -4.50
CA LYS A 7 -29.93 -38.30 -3.57
C LYS A 7 -28.71 -38.26 -2.65
N GLU A 8 -27.60 -38.79 -3.12
CA GLU A 8 -26.33 -38.81 -2.39
C GLU A 8 -25.41 -37.69 -2.89
N ASP A 9 -25.42 -37.44 -4.21
CA ASP A 9 -24.54 -36.46 -4.85
C ASP A 9 -25.32 -35.32 -5.52
N ASP A 10 -24.64 -34.19 -5.69
CA ASP A 10 -25.11 -33.12 -6.54
C ASP A 10 -24.95 -33.47 -8.03
N VAL A 11 -25.80 -32.87 -8.87
CA VAL A 11 -25.70 -33.01 -10.32
C VAL A 11 -25.09 -31.76 -10.91
N ALA A 12 -23.87 -31.87 -11.40
CA ALA A 12 -23.20 -30.83 -12.16
C ALA A 12 -24.03 -30.37 -13.37
N GLY A 13 -23.92 -29.09 -13.68
CA GLY A 13 -24.60 -28.39 -14.77
C GLY A 13 -25.05 -27.00 -14.34
N ALA A 14 -24.85 -26.03 -15.23
CA ALA A 14 -25.36 -24.68 -15.04
C ALA A 14 -26.88 -24.71 -14.80
N GLY A 15 -27.31 -24.01 -13.76
CA GLY A 15 -28.71 -23.93 -13.35
C GLY A 15 -29.13 -24.95 -12.29
N ASN A 16 -28.26 -25.89 -11.92
CA ASN A 16 -28.60 -26.91 -10.91
C ASN A 16 -28.35 -26.44 -9.47
N GLY A 17 -27.62 -25.34 -9.28
CA GLY A 17 -27.24 -24.82 -7.96
C GLY A 17 -28.22 -23.83 -7.34
N TYR A 18 -28.10 -23.67 -6.03
CA TYR A 18 -28.85 -22.70 -5.21
C TYR A 18 -27.92 -22.16 -4.11
N VAL A 19 -28.10 -20.90 -3.73
CA VAL A 19 -27.49 -20.29 -2.54
C VAL A 19 -28.61 -19.77 -1.65
N ALA A 20 -28.58 -20.12 -0.37
CA ALA A 20 -29.58 -19.72 0.61
C ALA A 20 -28.93 -18.97 1.78
N MET A 21 -29.67 -18.02 2.35
CA MET A 21 -29.29 -17.24 3.52
C MET A 21 -30.10 -17.69 4.72
N PHE A 22 -29.41 -17.90 5.82
CA PHE A 22 -29.98 -18.26 7.11
C PHE A 22 -29.59 -17.22 8.16
N ASP A 23 -30.39 -17.06 9.20
CA ASP A 23 -29.94 -16.34 10.39
C ASP A 23 -29.09 -17.24 11.30
N GLN A 24 -28.61 -16.67 12.41
CA GLN A 24 -27.78 -17.40 13.38
C GLN A 24 -28.54 -18.49 14.15
N THR A 25 -29.88 -18.52 14.06
CA THR A 25 -30.71 -19.60 14.63
C THR A 25 -30.89 -20.76 13.66
N GLY A 26 -30.43 -20.61 12.41
CA GLY A 26 -30.63 -21.58 11.34
C GLY A 26 -31.97 -21.42 10.60
N ALA A 27 -32.72 -20.35 10.87
CA ALA A 27 -33.96 -20.08 10.14
C ALA A 27 -33.64 -19.57 8.73
N LEU A 28 -34.29 -20.14 7.71
CA LEU A 28 -34.14 -19.71 6.33
C LEU A 28 -34.72 -18.29 6.18
N LEU A 29 -33.87 -17.33 5.82
CA LEU A 29 -34.28 -15.97 5.52
C LEU A 29 -34.73 -15.86 4.06
N LYS A 30 -33.93 -16.39 3.13
CA LYS A 30 -34.18 -16.29 1.69
C LYS A 30 -33.35 -17.30 0.91
N THR A 31 -33.90 -17.85 -0.17
CA THR A 31 -33.10 -18.40 -1.27
C THR A 31 -32.52 -17.23 -2.08
N LEU A 32 -31.27 -16.86 -1.81
CA LEU A 32 -30.63 -15.68 -2.37
C LEU A 32 -30.42 -15.79 -3.88
N ILE A 33 -29.92 -16.95 -4.33
CA ILE A 33 -29.63 -17.22 -5.75
C ILE A 33 -30.24 -18.57 -6.10
N SER A 34 -30.97 -18.62 -7.21
CA SER A 34 -31.54 -19.84 -7.75
C SER A 34 -31.12 -19.99 -9.21
N GLN A 35 -30.51 -21.12 -9.55
CA GLN A 35 -30.19 -21.50 -10.93
C GLN A 35 -29.23 -20.50 -11.62
N GLY A 36 -29.25 -20.45 -12.97
CA GLY A 36 -28.36 -19.60 -13.76
C GLY A 36 -26.90 -20.09 -13.76
N LEU A 37 -25.97 -19.22 -13.34
CA LEU A 37 -24.52 -19.51 -13.36
C LEU A 37 -24.08 -20.52 -12.28
N LEU A 38 -24.98 -20.95 -11.39
CA LEU A 38 -24.64 -21.90 -10.34
C LEU A 38 -24.57 -23.32 -10.89
N ASN A 39 -23.40 -23.94 -10.71
CA ASN A 39 -23.07 -25.27 -11.19
C ASN A 39 -22.33 -26.02 -10.07
N SER A 40 -23.08 -26.78 -9.26
CA SER A 40 -22.55 -27.42 -8.05
C SER A 40 -21.77 -26.43 -7.15
N PRO A 41 -22.43 -25.34 -6.67
CA PRO A 41 -21.74 -24.32 -5.90
C PRO A 41 -21.27 -24.88 -4.56
N TRP A 42 -20.00 -24.65 -4.22
CA TRP A 42 -19.37 -25.21 -3.01
C TRP A 42 -18.70 -24.13 -2.16
N GLY A 43 -17.71 -23.42 -2.71
CA GLY A 43 -16.98 -22.36 -2.02
C GLY A 43 -17.76 -21.05 -2.05
N LEU A 44 -17.96 -20.41 -0.90
CA LEU A 44 -18.59 -19.09 -0.81
C LEU A 44 -17.74 -18.16 0.06
N THR A 45 -17.48 -16.96 -0.43
CA THR A 45 -16.78 -15.92 0.35
C THR A 45 -17.19 -14.51 -0.09
N LEU A 46 -17.11 -13.55 0.83
CA LEU A 46 -17.31 -12.13 0.51
C LEU A 46 -15.98 -11.52 0.09
N ALA A 47 -15.94 -10.91 -1.09
CA ALA A 47 -14.76 -10.19 -1.54
C ALA A 47 -14.56 -8.90 -0.73
N PRO A 48 -13.32 -8.58 -0.30
CA PRO A 48 -13.03 -7.29 0.31
C PRO A 48 -13.25 -6.19 -0.72
N ALA A 49 -13.58 -4.97 -0.27
CA ALA A 49 -13.88 -3.84 -1.14
C ALA A 49 -12.77 -3.55 -2.18
N GLY A 50 -11.53 -3.92 -1.90
CA GLY A 50 -10.36 -3.72 -2.74
C GLY A 50 -10.08 -4.80 -3.80
N PHE A 51 -10.90 -5.84 -3.94
CA PHE A 51 -10.66 -6.96 -4.87
C PHE A 51 -11.04 -6.60 -6.33
N GLY A 52 -10.46 -5.52 -6.84
CA GLY A 52 -10.67 -5.06 -8.21
C GLY A 52 -12.15 -4.83 -8.55
N PRO A 53 -12.61 -5.20 -9.76
CA PRO A 53 -14.00 -5.00 -10.19
C PRO A 53 -15.05 -5.76 -9.35
N PHE A 54 -14.64 -6.78 -8.60
CA PHE A 54 -15.54 -7.62 -7.80
C PHE A 54 -15.45 -7.33 -6.30
N GLY A 55 -14.86 -6.21 -5.89
CA GLY A 55 -14.80 -5.81 -4.49
C GLY A 55 -16.20 -5.69 -3.86
N GLY A 56 -16.38 -6.27 -2.68
CA GLY A 56 -17.66 -6.26 -1.95
C GLY A 56 -18.72 -7.26 -2.44
N THR A 57 -18.41 -8.08 -3.44
CA THR A 57 -19.35 -9.07 -3.99
C THR A 57 -19.32 -10.40 -3.25
N LEU A 58 -20.38 -11.21 -3.37
CA LEU A 58 -20.36 -12.61 -2.99
C LEU A 58 -19.73 -13.44 -4.11
N LEU A 59 -18.58 -14.05 -3.86
CA LEU A 59 -17.96 -15.00 -4.76
C LEU A 59 -18.48 -16.41 -4.48
N VAL A 60 -18.88 -17.10 -5.54
CA VAL A 60 -19.33 -18.50 -5.50
C VAL A 60 -18.47 -19.32 -6.45
N GLY A 61 -17.72 -20.26 -5.87
CA GLY A 61 -16.96 -21.26 -6.60
C GLY A 61 -17.85 -22.44 -6.99
N ASN A 62 -17.85 -22.77 -8.28
CA ASN A 62 -18.60 -23.87 -8.84
C ASN A 62 -17.68 -25.09 -8.96
N PHE A 63 -17.97 -26.17 -8.23
CA PHE A 63 -17.21 -27.41 -8.35
C PHE A 63 -17.40 -28.03 -9.75
N GLY A 64 -18.61 -27.95 -10.30
CA GLY A 64 -18.99 -28.68 -11.52
C GLY A 64 -18.38 -28.14 -12.82
N ASP A 65 -17.93 -26.89 -12.87
CA ASP A 65 -17.19 -26.34 -14.02
C ASP A 65 -15.91 -25.58 -13.64
N GLY A 66 -15.59 -25.48 -12.35
CA GLY A 66 -14.39 -24.80 -11.86
C GLY A 66 -14.41 -23.29 -11.95
N THR A 67 -15.50 -22.67 -12.39
CA THR A 67 -15.61 -21.21 -12.49
C THR A 67 -15.88 -20.57 -11.14
N ILE A 68 -15.51 -19.29 -11.00
CA ILE A 68 -15.87 -18.47 -9.84
C ILE A 68 -16.74 -17.32 -10.32
N ASN A 69 -17.98 -17.27 -9.83
CA ASN A 69 -18.96 -16.27 -10.23
C ASN A 69 -19.21 -15.28 -9.09
N ALA A 70 -19.31 -14.00 -9.45
CA ALA A 70 -19.57 -12.90 -8.53
C ALA A 70 -21.05 -12.51 -8.58
N PHE A 71 -21.64 -12.34 -7.40
CA PHE A 71 -23.03 -11.96 -7.21
C PHE A 71 -23.14 -10.80 -6.24
N ASP A 72 -24.18 -10.00 -6.41
CA ASP A 72 -24.55 -9.01 -5.41
C ASP A 72 -25.00 -9.72 -4.12
N PRO A 73 -24.39 -9.43 -2.95
CA PRO A 73 -24.61 -10.21 -1.74
C PRO A 73 -26.01 -10.05 -1.13
N VAL A 74 -26.80 -9.06 -1.57
CA VAL A 74 -28.12 -8.75 -1.01
C VAL A 74 -29.23 -9.25 -1.94
N SER A 75 -29.13 -8.93 -3.22
CA SER A 75 -30.13 -9.28 -4.22
C SER A 75 -29.91 -10.67 -4.82
N GLY A 76 -28.67 -11.16 -4.84
CA GLY A 76 -28.28 -12.39 -5.54
C GLY A 76 -28.11 -12.21 -7.05
N LYS A 77 -28.13 -10.96 -7.56
CA LYS A 77 -27.98 -10.67 -8.98
C LYS A 77 -26.57 -11.05 -9.47
N PRO A 78 -26.42 -11.73 -10.62
CA PRO A 78 -25.11 -12.00 -11.19
C PRO A 78 -24.42 -10.70 -11.63
N LEU A 79 -23.15 -10.55 -11.25
CA LEU A 79 -22.31 -9.39 -11.55
C LEU A 79 -21.16 -9.73 -12.51
N GLY A 80 -20.80 -11.01 -12.64
CA GLY A 80 -19.82 -11.49 -13.62
C GLY A 80 -19.15 -12.79 -13.20
N THR A 81 -18.15 -13.19 -13.99
CA THR A 81 -17.28 -14.35 -13.72
C THR A 81 -15.85 -13.84 -13.59
N LEU A 82 -15.09 -14.36 -12.64
CA LEU A 82 -13.66 -14.06 -12.53
C LEU A 82 -12.94 -14.48 -13.81
N ALA A 83 -12.11 -13.59 -14.34
CA ALA A 83 -11.42 -13.78 -15.61
C ALA A 83 -9.96 -13.33 -15.52
N ASP A 84 -9.13 -13.88 -16.40
CA ASP A 84 -7.75 -13.45 -16.58
C ASP A 84 -7.68 -12.07 -17.28
N LEU A 85 -6.46 -11.56 -17.47
CA LEU A 85 -6.22 -10.26 -18.13
C LEU A 85 -6.72 -10.17 -19.58
N ASN A 86 -7.00 -11.31 -20.23
CA ASN A 86 -7.55 -11.36 -21.59
C ASN A 86 -9.07 -11.50 -21.59
N GLY A 87 -9.71 -11.47 -20.41
CA GLY A 87 -11.14 -11.66 -20.25
C GLY A 87 -11.60 -13.12 -20.35
N LYS A 88 -10.67 -14.09 -20.35
CA LYS A 88 -11.03 -15.51 -20.33
C LYS A 88 -11.39 -15.93 -18.90
N PRO A 89 -12.52 -16.61 -18.67
CA PRO A 89 -12.86 -17.10 -17.33
C PRO A 89 -11.74 -17.93 -16.71
N ILE A 90 -11.45 -17.65 -15.43
CA ILE A 90 -10.58 -18.50 -14.62
C ILE A 90 -11.37 -19.77 -14.31
N VAL A 91 -10.82 -20.90 -14.74
CA VAL A 91 -11.40 -22.24 -14.56
C VAL A 91 -10.41 -23.08 -13.77
N ILE A 92 -10.83 -23.52 -12.58
CA ILE A 92 -10.06 -24.38 -11.68
C ILE A 92 -10.84 -25.69 -11.54
N PRO A 93 -10.49 -26.74 -12.29
CA PRO A 93 -11.14 -28.04 -12.14
C PRO A 93 -11.04 -28.53 -10.69
N GLY A 94 -12.13 -29.11 -10.17
CA GLY A 94 -12.17 -29.65 -8.82
C GLY A 94 -12.16 -28.56 -7.74
N LEU A 95 -12.69 -27.37 -8.02
CA LEU A 95 -12.71 -26.23 -7.09
C LEU A 95 -13.62 -26.49 -5.88
N TRP A 96 -13.07 -26.38 -4.67
CA TRP A 96 -13.78 -26.59 -3.42
C TRP A 96 -13.95 -25.28 -2.65
N SER A 97 -12.97 -24.90 -1.82
CA SER A 97 -13.11 -23.77 -0.90
C SER A 97 -12.56 -22.50 -1.51
N LEU A 98 -13.13 -21.36 -1.08
CA LEU A 98 -12.69 -20.02 -1.41
C LEU A 98 -12.58 -19.23 -0.11
N ASN A 99 -11.44 -18.59 0.14
CA ASN A 99 -11.25 -17.73 1.30
C ASN A 99 -10.29 -16.58 0.98
N PHE A 100 -10.57 -15.40 1.51
CA PHE A 100 -9.57 -14.32 1.52
C PHE A 100 -8.61 -14.52 2.70
N GLY A 101 -7.37 -14.05 2.52
CA GLY A 101 -6.37 -14.09 3.60
C GLY A 101 -6.88 -13.37 4.85
N SER A 102 -6.57 -13.92 6.01
CA SER A 102 -7.06 -13.38 7.29
C SER A 102 -6.27 -12.18 7.80
N GLY A 103 -5.15 -11.85 7.16
CA GLY A 103 -4.15 -10.91 7.69
C GLY A 103 -3.26 -11.52 8.77
N ALA A 104 -3.58 -12.72 9.27
CA ALA A 104 -2.72 -13.44 10.21
C ALA A 104 -1.49 -14.00 9.49
N ARG A 105 -0.34 -14.04 10.18
CA ARG A 105 0.91 -14.65 9.66
C ARG A 105 1.31 -14.19 8.24
N SER A 106 1.03 -12.93 7.91
CA SER A 106 1.30 -12.33 6.60
C SER A 106 0.44 -12.85 5.44
N GLU A 107 -0.69 -13.50 5.73
CA GLU A 107 -1.71 -13.81 4.72
C GLU A 107 -2.27 -12.51 4.13
N ASP A 108 -2.36 -12.47 2.81
CA ASP A 108 -2.80 -11.28 2.10
C ASP A 108 -4.34 -11.20 2.09
N THR A 109 -4.88 -10.21 2.82
CA THR A 109 -6.31 -9.87 2.87
C THR A 109 -6.94 -9.52 1.52
N GLY A 110 -6.15 -9.16 0.51
CA GLY A 110 -6.59 -8.88 -0.85
C GLY A 110 -6.45 -10.06 -1.82
N THR A 111 -5.87 -11.17 -1.37
CA THR A 111 -5.66 -12.37 -2.17
C THR A 111 -6.75 -13.40 -1.89
N LEU A 112 -7.35 -13.95 -2.95
CA LEU A 112 -8.33 -15.03 -2.89
C LEU A 112 -7.59 -16.37 -2.93
N TYR A 113 -7.55 -17.08 -1.81
CA TYR A 113 -7.04 -18.45 -1.74
C TYR A 113 -8.13 -19.44 -2.11
N PHE A 114 -7.75 -20.49 -2.80
CA PHE A 114 -8.66 -21.57 -3.17
C PHE A 114 -8.04 -22.93 -2.89
N THR A 115 -8.88 -23.90 -2.58
CA THR A 115 -8.51 -25.31 -2.64
C THR A 115 -9.19 -25.96 -3.82
N ALA A 116 -8.47 -26.85 -4.48
CA ALA A 116 -9.03 -27.73 -5.48
C ALA A 116 -8.52 -29.15 -5.25
N GLY A 117 -9.33 -30.15 -5.57
CA GLY A 117 -8.80 -31.48 -5.70
C GLY A 117 -8.20 -31.70 -7.10
N ILE A 118 -7.20 -32.57 -7.21
CA ILE A 118 -6.48 -32.88 -8.45
C ILE A 118 -6.13 -34.37 -8.53
N GLY A 119 -5.74 -34.82 -9.74
CA GLY A 119 -5.34 -36.19 -10.03
C GLY A 119 -6.53 -37.11 -10.28
N ASP A 120 -6.32 -38.19 -11.04
CA ASP A 120 -7.32 -39.24 -11.21
C ASP A 120 -7.18 -40.26 -10.08
N GLY A 121 -8.28 -40.56 -9.39
CA GLY A 121 -8.30 -41.65 -8.40
C GLY A 121 -8.17 -43.02 -9.05
N PRO A 122 -7.71 -44.03 -8.30
CA PRO A 122 -7.64 -45.39 -8.80
C PRO A 122 -9.02 -45.97 -9.19
N ASP A 123 -10.11 -45.36 -8.71
CA ASP A 123 -11.45 -45.94 -8.77
C ASP A 123 -12.40 -45.21 -9.75
N ASN A 124 -11.95 -44.14 -10.42
CA ASN A 124 -12.79 -43.32 -11.29
C ASN A 124 -11.97 -42.33 -12.13
N ALA A 125 -11.80 -42.65 -13.41
CA ALA A 125 -11.33 -41.68 -14.41
C ALA A 125 -12.24 -40.45 -14.37
N ASN A 126 -11.68 -39.26 -14.06
CA ASN A 126 -12.35 -37.97 -13.82
C ASN A 126 -12.63 -37.56 -12.35
N ASN A 127 -12.23 -38.32 -11.32
CA ASN A 127 -12.38 -37.81 -9.95
C ASN A 127 -11.17 -37.00 -9.48
N LEU A 128 -11.31 -35.68 -9.54
CA LEU A 128 -10.33 -34.68 -9.09
C LEU A 128 -10.26 -34.59 -7.57
N GLU A 129 -10.13 -35.69 -6.84
CA GLU A 129 -10.17 -35.69 -5.35
C GLU A 129 -9.03 -36.48 -4.71
N SER A 130 -8.13 -37.04 -5.52
CA SER A 130 -7.08 -37.94 -5.02
C SER A 130 -5.94 -37.20 -4.33
N HIS A 131 -5.72 -35.95 -4.72
CA HIS A 131 -4.75 -35.05 -4.13
C HIS A 131 -5.35 -33.65 -3.98
N GLY A 132 -4.66 -32.78 -3.25
CA GLY A 132 -5.07 -31.40 -3.05
C GLY A 132 -4.13 -30.40 -3.74
N LEU A 133 -4.72 -29.34 -4.29
CA LEU A 133 -4.11 -28.13 -4.75
C LEU A 133 -4.53 -26.97 -3.84
N LEU A 134 -3.55 -26.22 -3.32
CA LEU A 134 -3.77 -24.91 -2.73
C LEU A 134 -3.23 -23.86 -3.69
N GLY A 135 -4.07 -22.90 -4.07
CA GLY A 135 -3.70 -21.82 -4.98
C GLY A 135 -4.20 -20.47 -4.50
N SER A 136 -3.83 -19.43 -5.24
CA SER A 136 -4.27 -18.07 -4.98
C SER A 136 -4.53 -17.31 -6.28
N ILE A 137 -5.49 -16.38 -6.22
CA ILE A 137 -5.86 -15.45 -7.29
C ILE A 137 -5.72 -14.04 -6.71
N GLN A 138 -4.97 -13.20 -7.41
CA GLN A 138 -4.78 -11.79 -7.04
C GLN A 138 -5.56 -10.91 -8.02
N GLY A 139 -6.26 -9.91 -7.50
CA GLY A 139 -6.79 -8.81 -8.31
C GLY A 139 -5.69 -7.80 -8.67
N PRO A 140 -5.90 -6.93 -9.68
CA PRO A 140 -4.95 -5.87 -9.97
C PRO A 140 -4.81 -4.92 -8.76
N PRO A 141 -3.64 -4.29 -8.55
CA PRO A 141 -3.45 -3.31 -7.49
C PRO A 141 -4.47 -2.17 -7.56
N VAL A 142 -5.02 -1.77 -6.41
CA VAL A 142 -6.02 -0.70 -6.32
C VAL A 142 -5.57 0.37 -5.32
N PHE A 143 -5.62 1.63 -5.78
CA PHE A 143 -5.41 2.83 -4.97
C PHE A 143 -6.09 4.03 -5.64
N THR A 144 -6.15 5.15 -4.93
CA THR A 144 -6.75 6.40 -5.42
C THR A 144 -5.81 7.58 -5.18
N SER A 145 -6.11 8.74 -5.75
CA SER A 145 -5.26 9.93 -5.63
C SER A 145 -5.07 10.42 -4.19
N VAL A 146 -6.09 10.26 -3.33
CA VAL A 146 -5.99 10.62 -1.90
C VAL A 146 -5.06 9.71 -1.11
N ASN A 147 -4.69 8.56 -1.67
CA ASN A 147 -3.75 7.62 -1.05
C ASN A 147 -2.33 7.74 -1.58
N ILE A 148 -2.04 8.77 -2.39
CA ILE A 148 -0.69 9.13 -2.82
C ILE A 148 -0.19 10.18 -1.83
N LEU A 149 0.70 9.76 -0.95
CA LEU A 149 1.13 10.51 0.22
C LEU A 149 2.59 10.92 0.07
N ASN A 150 2.93 12.10 0.58
CA ASN A 150 4.33 12.43 0.82
C ASN A 150 4.91 11.42 1.84
N GLY A 151 6.05 10.81 1.51
CA GLY A 151 6.64 9.72 2.28
C GLY A 151 7.13 10.12 3.66
N ALA A 152 7.33 11.42 3.91
CA ALA A 152 7.69 11.96 5.21
C ALA A 152 6.45 12.35 6.02
N SER A 153 5.62 13.26 5.49
CA SER A 153 4.47 13.77 6.24
C SER A 153 3.28 12.81 6.31
N GLN A 154 3.24 11.80 5.42
CA GLN A 154 2.10 10.90 5.23
C GLN A 154 0.79 11.64 4.90
N LEU A 155 0.89 12.86 4.38
CA LEU A 155 -0.25 13.66 3.92
C LEU A 155 -0.42 13.53 2.41
N ALA A 156 -1.68 13.49 1.97
CA ALA A 156 -2.03 13.55 0.56
C ALA A 156 -1.68 14.93 -0.01
N GLY A 157 -1.16 14.96 -1.23
CA GLY A 157 -0.71 16.20 -1.84
C GLY A 157 0.00 15.98 -3.18
N PRO A 158 0.63 17.03 -3.73
CA PRO A 158 1.42 16.88 -4.93
C PRO A 158 2.67 16.03 -4.67
N ILE A 159 3.22 15.47 -5.74
CA ILE A 159 4.55 14.85 -5.75
C ILE A 159 5.55 15.81 -6.38
N SER A 160 6.84 15.66 -6.06
CA SER A 160 7.89 16.47 -6.69
C SER A 160 9.15 15.67 -6.95
N GLN A 161 10.10 16.28 -7.65
CA GLN A 161 11.41 15.69 -7.83
C GLN A 161 12.11 15.44 -6.49
N ASN A 162 12.91 14.37 -6.41
CA ASN A 162 13.63 13.93 -5.22
C ASN A 162 12.71 13.74 -3.99
N THR A 163 11.48 13.29 -4.22
CA THR A 163 10.49 13.08 -3.14
C THR A 163 10.25 11.60 -2.94
N TRP A 164 10.37 11.14 -1.70
CA TRP A 164 9.81 9.86 -1.28
C TRP A 164 8.30 9.96 -1.23
N VAL A 165 7.62 9.00 -1.84
CA VAL A 165 6.15 8.92 -1.92
C VAL A 165 5.71 7.57 -1.38
N THR A 166 4.60 7.58 -0.64
CA THR A 166 3.93 6.38 -0.16
C THR A 166 2.59 6.24 -0.87
N ILE A 167 2.32 5.10 -1.49
CA ILE A 167 0.97 4.71 -1.91
C ILE A 167 0.36 3.83 -0.83
N LYS A 168 -0.87 4.13 -0.43
CA LYS A 168 -1.74 3.23 0.35
C LYS A 168 -2.82 2.64 -0.54
N GLY A 169 -3.19 1.39 -0.30
CA GLY A 169 -4.15 0.72 -1.16
C GLY A 169 -4.45 -0.72 -0.74
N SER A 170 -4.87 -1.52 -1.72
CA SER A 170 -5.16 -2.94 -1.56
C SER A 170 -4.65 -3.74 -2.75
N GLY A 171 -4.19 -4.97 -2.52
CA GLY A 171 -3.65 -5.83 -3.56
C GLY A 171 -2.35 -5.30 -4.17
N LEU A 172 -1.62 -4.42 -3.46
CA LEU A 172 -0.44 -3.74 -4.00
C LEU A 172 0.76 -4.67 -4.18
N SER A 173 0.89 -5.68 -3.31
CA SER A 173 1.91 -6.72 -3.39
C SER A 173 1.45 -7.96 -2.61
N PRO A 174 1.62 -9.18 -3.14
CA PRO A 174 1.27 -10.41 -2.43
C PRO A 174 2.27 -10.76 -1.32
N THR A 175 3.42 -10.10 -1.28
CA THR A 175 4.45 -10.31 -0.25
C THR A 175 4.92 -8.98 0.31
N THR A 176 5.41 -9.00 1.55
CA THR A 176 6.12 -7.85 2.10
C THR A 176 7.60 -7.97 1.78
N GLY A 177 8.20 -6.89 1.28
CA GLY A 177 9.60 -6.87 0.89
C GLY A 177 10.19 -5.48 0.96
N THR A 178 11.50 -5.41 1.16
CA THR A 178 12.30 -4.20 1.04
C THR A 178 13.34 -4.41 -0.05
N TRP A 179 13.74 -3.34 -0.72
CA TRP A 179 14.74 -3.39 -1.76
C TRP A 179 16.11 -3.88 -1.25
N LYS A 180 16.95 -4.32 -2.18
CA LYS A 180 18.37 -4.57 -1.90
C LYS A 180 19.19 -3.84 -2.97
N VAL A 181 19.91 -2.81 -2.54
CA VAL A 181 20.78 -2.04 -3.43
C VAL A 181 22.13 -2.77 -3.54
N THR A 182 22.41 -3.36 -4.69
CA THR A 182 23.65 -4.13 -4.95
C THR A 182 24.61 -3.43 -5.90
N GLY A 183 24.23 -2.27 -6.44
CA GLY A 183 24.99 -1.54 -7.45
C GLY A 183 24.69 -0.03 -7.42
N PRO A 184 25.14 0.71 -8.43
CA PRO A 184 24.96 2.17 -8.49
C PRO A 184 23.52 2.61 -8.79
N GLU A 185 22.72 1.71 -9.36
CA GLU A 185 21.31 1.97 -9.70
C GLU A 185 20.40 1.52 -8.56
N LEU A 186 19.38 2.34 -8.28
CA LEU A 186 18.36 1.99 -7.29
C LEU A 186 17.35 1.01 -7.92
N PRO A 187 16.95 -0.06 -7.21
CA PRO A 187 15.96 -1.00 -7.70
C PRO A 187 14.63 -0.32 -8.02
N THR A 188 14.12 -0.52 -9.24
CA THR A 188 12.79 -0.06 -9.67
C THR A 188 11.68 -1.06 -9.37
N GLN A 189 12.05 -2.22 -8.83
CA GLN A 189 11.11 -3.25 -8.39
C GLN A 189 11.57 -3.94 -7.11
N VAL A 190 10.60 -4.40 -6.34
CA VAL A 190 10.79 -5.31 -5.20
C VAL A 190 9.81 -6.47 -5.38
N ASN A 191 10.31 -7.72 -5.37
CA ASN A 191 9.49 -8.93 -5.53
C ASN A 191 8.54 -8.92 -6.75
N GLY A 192 8.96 -8.34 -7.89
CA GLY A 192 8.12 -8.24 -9.10
C GLY A 192 7.05 -7.14 -9.05
N VAL A 193 7.10 -6.28 -8.03
CA VAL A 193 6.22 -5.11 -7.87
C VAL A 193 6.99 -3.84 -8.21
N GLY A 194 6.40 -2.99 -9.06
CA GLY A 194 7.00 -1.76 -9.57
C GLY A 194 6.00 -0.60 -9.63
N VAL A 195 6.51 0.61 -9.76
CA VAL A 195 5.72 1.83 -9.93
C VAL A 195 6.23 2.59 -11.16
N THR A 196 5.31 3.13 -11.95
CA THR A 196 5.63 4.11 -12.99
C THR A 196 5.01 5.46 -12.66
N VAL A 197 5.73 6.54 -13.00
CA VAL A 197 5.27 7.93 -12.92
C VAL A 197 5.49 8.58 -14.27
N ALA A 198 4.42 9.07 -14.89
CA ALA A 198 4.41 9.57 -16.27
C ALA A 198 5.01 8.56 -17.28
N GLY A 199 4.79 7.26 -17.05
CA GLY A 199 5.34 6.17 -17.87
C GLY A 199 6.79 5.79 -17.59
N THR A 200 7.51 6.52 -16.74
CA THR A 200 8.88 6.20 -16.32
C THR A 200 8.87 5.33 -15.08
N ALA A 201 9.56 4.18 -15.10
CA ALA A 201 9.76 3.35 -13.91
C ALA A 201 10.59 4.10 -12.86
N VAL A 202 10.13 4.11 -11.62
CA VAL A 202 10.78 4.83 -10.51
C VAL A 202 11.31 3.84 -9.46
N PRO A 203 12.36 4.20 -8.69
CA PRO A 203 12.86 3.34 -7.62
C PRO A 203 11.81 2.99 -6.58
N VAL A 204 11.71 1.72 -6.21
CA VAL A 204 10.78 1.21 -5.19
C VAL A 204 11.60 0.64 -4.04
N SER A 205 11.37 1.13 -2.82
CA SER A 205 12.13 0.71 -1.64
C SER A 205 11.41 -0.29 -0.77
N PHE A 206 10.08 -0.26 -0.75
CA PHE A 206 9.27 -1.11 0.10
C PHE A 206 7.96 -1.44 -0.58
N VAL A 207 7.51 -2.69 -0.41
CA VAL A 207 6.21 -3.17 -0.86
C VAL A 207 5.56 -4.04 0.21
N SER A 208 4.25 -3.93 0.33
CA SER A 208 3.36 -4.82 1.06
C SER A 208 1.99 -4.80 0.39
N ASN A 209 1.05 -5.61 0.85
CA ASN A 209 -0.31 -5.60 0.29
C ASN A 209 -0.98 -4.22 0.33
N SER A 210 -0.71 -3.44 1.37
CA SER A 210 -1.40 -2.17 1.62
C SER A 210 -0.53 -0.94 1.46
N GLN A 211 0.77 -1.10 1.18
CA GLN A 211 1.69 0.03 1.06
C GLN A 211 2.81 -0.20 0.06
N ILE A 212 3.14 0.83 -0.72
CA ILE A 212 4.38 0.91 -1.51
C ILE A 212 5.09 2.22 -1.17
N ASN A 213 6.41 2.18 -0.97
CA ASN A 213 7.25 3.38 -0.92
C ASN A 213 8.13 3.43 -2.15
N PHE A 214 8.16 4.57 -2.83
CA PHE A 214 8.96 4.78 -4.03
C PHE A 214 9.52 6.20 -4.08
N LEU A 215 10.56 6.41 -4.88
CA LEU A 215 11.26 7.69 -5.00
C LEU A 215 11.02 8.31 -6.37
N VAL A 216 10.47 9.51 -6.42
CA VAL A 216 10.38 10.30 -7.65
C VAL A 216 11.71 11.01 -7.89
N GLN A 217 12.72 10.35 -8.48
CA GLN A 217 14.04 10.97 -8.69
C GLN A 217 14.04 12.04 -9.79
N ASN A 218 13.50 11.71 -10.96
CA ASN A 218 13.29 12.59 -12.10
C ASN A 218 12.33 11.85 -13.06
N ALA A 219 11.03 12.11 -12.93
CA ALA A 219 10.03 11.47 -13.77
C ALA A 219 9.05 12.52 -14.24
N GLY A 220 8.89 12.71 -15.55
CA GLY A 220 7.92 13.65 -16.13
C GLY A 220 8.26 15.14 -15.96
N GLY A 221 7.38 15.98 -16.49
CA GLY A 221 7.39 17.43 -16.28
C GLY A 221 6.34 17.85 -15.24
N LEU A 222 6.37 19.13 -14.85
CA LEU A 222 5.36 19.71 -13.96
C LEU A 222 3.94 19.57 -14.56
N GLY A 223 2.93 19.40 -13.72
CA GLY A 223 1.53 19.24 -14.13
C GLY A 223 0.96 17.87 -13.79
N SER A 224 0.07 17.32 -14.63
CA SER A 224 -0.53 16.01 -14.39
C SER A 224 0.47 14.88 -14.64
N ALA A 225 0.65 13.98 -13.68
CA ALA A 225 1.48 12.81 -13.78
C ALA A 225 0.64 11.53 -13.56
N ALA A 226 0.61 10.66 -14.56
CA ALA A 226 -0.04 9.37 -14.48
C ALA A 226 0.80 8.40 -13.63
N ILE A 227 0.21 7.81 -12.60
CA ILE A 227 0.83 6.79 -11.76
C ILE A 227 0.15 5.45 -11.98
N GLN A 228 0.94 4.40 -12.14
CA GLN A 228 0.48 3.01 -12.16
C GLN A 228 1.38 2.14 -11.29
N VAL A 229 0.77 1.15 -10.65
CA VAL A 229 1.46 0.07 -9.94
C VAL A 229 1.34 -1.20 -10.76
N THR A 230 2.45 -1.90 -10.94
CA THR A 230 2.48 -3.24 -11.51
C THR A 230 2.83 -4.25 -10.43
N SER A 231 2.07 -5.34 -10.29
CA SER A 231 2.34 -6.44 -9.36
C SER A 231 2.18 -7.76 -10.09
N ASN A 232 3.26 -8.52 -10.27
CA ASN A 232 3.24 -9.84 -10.93
C ASN A 232 2.53 -9.84 -12.30
N GLY A 233 2.74 -8.79 -13.10
CA GLY A 233 2.13 -8.64 -14.42
C GLY A 233 0.71 -8.07 -14.43
N LEU A 234 0.07 -7.90 -13.27
CA LEU A 234 -1.17 -7.14 -13.12
C LEU A 234 -0.85 -5.65 -13.02
N THR A 235 -1.59 -4.82 -13.75
CA THR A 235 -1.42 -3.36 -13.74
C THR A 235 -2.64 -2.69 -13.13
N SER A 236 -2.43 -1.73 -12.24
CA SER A 236 -3.49 -0.90 -11.69
C SER A 236 -4.18 -0.05 -12.76
N ALA A 237 -5.36 0.47 -12.42
CA ALA A 237 -5.89 1.64 -13.13
C ALA A 237 -4.89 2.81 -13.05
N THR A 238 -4.92 3.69 -14.05
CA THR A 238 -4.13 4.92 -14.02
C THR A 238 -4.72 5.89 -13.01
N VAL A 239 -3.90 6.31 -12.03
CA VAL A 239 -4.27 7.32 -11.04
C VAL A 239 -3.48 8.59 -11.33
N GLN A 240 -4.16 9.73 -11.44
CA GLN A 240 -3.50 11.01 -11.68
C GLN A 240 -3.03 11.64 -10.37
N ALA A 241 -1.78 12.11 -10.37
CA ALA A 241 -1.20 12.96 -9.34
C ALA A 241 -0.79 14.30 -9.94
N THR A 242 -0.69 15.34 -9.12
CA THR A 242 -0.10 16.62 -9.54
C THR A 242 1.39 16.63 -9.21
N MET A 243 2.22 16.87 -10.22
CA MET A 243 3.64 17.07 -10.10
C MET A 243 3.96 18.56 -9.98
N THR A 244 4.58 18.95 -8.88
CA THR A 244 5.06 20.31 -8.59
C THR A 244 6.58 20.33 -8.46
N SER A 245 7.16 21.53 -8.39
CA SER A 245 8.60 21.68 -8.14
C SER A 245 9.00 21.32 -6.71
N LEU A 246 8.05 21.40 -5.76
CA LEU A 246 8.25 21.21 -4.33
C LEU A 246 7.08 20.44 -3.72
N SER A 247 7.37 19.48 -2.85
CA SER A 247 6.44 18.79 -1.95
C SER A 247 7.20 18.46 -0.67
N PRO A 248 7.58 19.47 0.12
CA PRO A 248 8.50 19.28 1.24
C PRO A 248 7.80 18.59 2.42
N GLY A 249 8.54 17.73 3.10
CA GLY A 249 8.09 17.14 4.36
C GLY A 249 9.27 16.71 5.23
N PHE A 250 9.14 16.87 6.55
CA PHE A 250 10.12 16.37 7.52
C PHE A 250 9.78 14.93 7.92
N PHE A 251 10.78 14.05 7.97
CA PHE A 251 10.54 12.68 8.42
C PHE A 251 10.28 12.67 9.93
N PRO A 252 9.31 11.89 10.43
CA PRO A 252 9.14 11.68 11.86
C PRO A 252 10.11 10.62 12.38
N LEU A 253 10.70 10.83 13.56
CA LEU A 253 11.49 9.82 14.27
C LEU A 253 10.61 8.91 15.13
N GLY A 254 9.57 9.49 15.74
CA GLY A 254 8.70 8.82 16.69
C GLY A 254 7.58 9.73 17.15
N THR A 255 6.64 9.16 17.91
CA THR A 255 5.54 9.89 18.52
C THR A 255 5.55 9.67 20.03
N GLN A 256 5.42 10.74 20.81
CA GLN A 256 5.27 10.67 22.26
C GLN A 256 4.20 11.68 22.68
N ASN A 257 3.29 11.30 23.58
CA ASN A 257 2.21 12.17 24.08
C ASN A 257 1.36 12.82 22.97
N GLY A 258 1.14 12.10 21.86
CA GLY A 258 0.37 12.60 20.71
C GLY A 258 1.12 13.60 19.80
N LYS A 259 2.41 13.85 20.05
CA LYS A 259 3.26 14.73 19.24
C LYS A 259 4.23 13.90 18.41
N SER A 260 4.34 14.22 17.13
CA SER A 260 5.31 13.62 16.22
C SER A 260 6.59 14.45 16.19
N TYR A 261 7.72 13.83 16.49
CA TYR A 261 9.02 14.51 16.56
C TYR A 261 9.81 14.32 15.27
N ILE A 262 10.48 15.36 14.79
CA ILE A 262 11.31 15.31 13.58
C ILE A 262 12.45 14.30 13.77
N ALA A 263 12.75 13.54 12.71
CA ALA A 263 14.02 12.84 12.54
C ALA A 263 15.15 13.87 12.55
N ALA A 264 15.83 13.94 13.68
CA ALA A 264 16.88 14.89 13.93
C ALA A 264 18.01 14.27 14.76
N THR A 265 19.20 14.83 14.63
CA THR A 265 20.37 14.48 15.42
C THR A 265 21.08 15.72 15.94
N HIS A 266 21.84 15.55 17.01
CA HIS A 266 22.87 16.52 17.39
C HIS A 266 24.02 16.47 16.37
N ALA A 267 24.92 17.46 16.42
CA ALA A 267 26.08 17.52 15.52
C ALA A 267 27.01 16.29 15.59
N ASP A 268 26.98 15.53 16.69
CA ASP A 268 27.74 14.29 16.88
C ASP A 268 27.03 13.02 16.34
N GLY A 269 25.82 13.18 15.79
CA GLY A 269 25.00 12.10 15.24
C GLY A 269 24.12 11.37 16.26
N SER A 270 24.16 11.74 17.54
CA SER A 270 23.22 11.20 18.54
C SER A 270 21.79 11.66 18.27
N LEU A 271 20.81 10.79 18.57
CA LEU A 271 19.41 11.04 18.25
C LEU A 271 18.82 12.16 19.12
N LEU A 272 18.11 13.07 18.47
CA LEU A 272 17.45 14.20 19.12
C LEU A 272 15.97 13.88 19.34
N GLY A 273 15.50 14.07 20.57
CA GLY A 273 14.10 13.90 20.94
C GLY A 273 13.90 13.89 22.46
N PRO A 274 12.66 13.92 22.94
CA PRO A 274 12.40 13.74 24.36
C PRO A 274 12.86 12.33 24.79
N ALA A 275 13.24 12.20 26.06
CA ALA A 275 13.73 10.93 26.57
C ALA A 275 12.74 9.78 26.34
N GLY A 276 13.23 8.68 25.80
CA GLY A 276 12.43 7.49 25.51
C GLY A 276 11.55 7.59 24.26
N LEU A 277 11.79 8.58 23.38
CA LEU A 277 11.07 8.70 22.10
C LEU A 277 11.19 7.44 21.24
N VAL A 278 12.37 6.82 21.22
CA VAL A 278 12.65 5.60 20.45
C VAL A 278 12.97 4.46 21.42
N ALA A 279 12.20 3.38 21.34
CA ALA A 279 12.42 2.21 22.18
C ALA A 279 13.80 1.60 21.93
N GLY A 280 14.59 1.41 22.99
CA GLY A 280 15.93 0.84 22.91
C GLY A 280 17.03 1.79 22.42
N ALA A 281 16.75 3.08 22.23
CA ALA A 281 17.74 4.09 21.90
C ALA A 281 17.64 5.31 22.83
N THR A 282 18.78 5.91 23.15
CA THR A 282 18.83 7.17 23.89
C THR A 282 18.50 8.32 22.96
N THR A 283 17.62 9.20 23.42
CA THR A 283 17.22 10.44 22.74
C THR A 283 17.35 11.58 23.75
N THR A 284 17.90 12.71 23.32
CA THR A 284 18.07 13.90 24.16
C THR A 284 17.48 15.14 23.50
N PRO A 285 16.87 16.06 24.26
CA PRO A 285 16.38 17.32 23.71
C PRO A 285 17.51 18.20 23.17
N ALA A 286 17.19 19.05 22.21
CA ALA A 286 18.09 20.06 21.68
C ALA A 286 18.45 21.10 22.75
N LYS A 287 19.61 21.73 22.64
CA LYS A 287 19.98 22.92 23.44
C LYS A 287 19.77 24.19 22.63
N ALA A 288 19.23 25.23 23.26
CA ALA A 288 19.15 26.55 22.64
C ALA A 288 20.56 27.02 22.18
N GLY A 289 20.65 27.51 20.96
CA GLY A 289 21.91 27.95 20.34
C GLY A 289 22.81 26.84 19.79
N GLU A 290 22.48 25.56 19.96
CA GLU A 290 23.26 24.48 19.35
C GLU A 290 22.92 24.30 17.87
N THR A 291 23.84 23.70 17.10
CA THR A 291 23.57 23.30 15.72
C THR A 291 23.12 21.84 15.68
N ILE A 292 21.93 21.61 15.15
CA ILE A 292 21.30 20.31 14.99
C ILE A 292 21.17 19.97 13.50
N VAL A 293 20.83 18.73 13.23
CA VAL A 293 20.59 18.21 11.88
C VAL A 293 19.15 17.74 11.77
N LEU A 294 18.41 18.23 10.78
CA LEU A 294 17.02 17.82 10.49
C LEU A 294 16.97 17.04 9.17
N TYR A 295 16.08 16.05 9.07
CA TYR A 295 15.93 15.21 7.88
C TYR A 295 14.54 15.29 7.23
N GLY A 296 14.50 15.39 5.90
CA GLY A 296 13.25 15.50 5.14
C GLY A 296 13.33 15.03 3.68
N THR A 297 12.25 15.22 2.93
CA THR A 297 12.13 14.84 1.51
C THR A 297 11.36 15.92 0.71
N GLY A 298 11.54 15.94 -0.60
CA GLY A 298 10.74 16.76 -1.53
C GLY A 298 10.98 18.28 -1.50
N PHE A 299 12.20 18.70 -1.14
CA PHE A 299 12.63 20.09 -1.22
C PHE A 299 13.11 20.52 -2.63
N GLY A 300 12.88 19.68 -3.65
CA GLY A 300 13.08 20.02 -5.06
C GLY A 300 14.50 19.75 -5.60
N ALA A 301 14.74 20.18 -6.84
CA ALA A 301 16.03 19.95 -7.50
C ALA A 301 17.20 20.65 -6.77
N THR A 302 18.37 20.02 -6.77
CA THR A 302 19.62 20.60 -6.27
C THR A 302 20.35 21.36 -7.37
N ILE A 303 21.38 22.12 -6.98
CA ILE A 303 22.32 22.73 -7.92
C ILE A 303 22.98 21.61 -8.76
N SER A 304 23.10 21.82 -10.07
CA SER A 304 23.66 20.81 -10.98
C SER A 304 25.04 20.32 -10.50
N GLY A 305 25.17 19.01 -10.31
CA GLY A 305 26.40 18.37 -9.84
C GLY A 305 26.73 18.60 -8.36
N GLN A 306 25.83 19.20 -7.58
CA GLN A 306 26.02 19.51 -6.17
C GLN A 306 24.83 19.01 -5.33
N PRO A 307 25.07 18.65 -4.05
CA PRO A 307 24.00 18.26 -3.14
C PRO A 307 23.16 19.44 -2.65
N ALA A 308 23.70 20.66 -2.67
CA ALA A 308 23.06 21.84 -2.09
C ALA A 308 21.81 22.28 -2.86
N LEU A 309 20.80 22.78 -2.13
CA LEU A 309 19.66 23.47 -2.72
C LEU A 309 20.08 24.82 -3.31
N PRO A 310 19.44 25.29 -4.41
CA PRO A 310 19.72 26.61 -4.97
C PRO A 310 19.28 27.77 -4.06
N VAL A 311 18.28 27.52 -3.20
CA VAL A 311 17.76 28.46 -2.21
C VAL A 311 17.55 27.69 -0.90
N ASN A 312 18.07 28.21 0.21
CA ASN A 312 17.83 27.62 1.53
C ASN A 312 16.37 27.85 1.94
N PRO A 313 15.67 26.84 2.50
CA PRO A 313 14.38 27.08 3.12
C PRO A 313 14.53 27.97 4.36
N VAL A 314 13.49 28.74 4.65
CA VAL A 314 13.35 29.44 5.93
C VAL A 314 12.80 28.43 6.93
N ILE A 315 13.62 28.02 7.90
CA ILE A 315 13.20 27.10 8.96
C ILE A 315 12.81 27.94 10.18
N VAL A 316 11.62 27.70 10.70
CA VAL A 316 11.06 28.38 11.86
C VAL A 316 10.88 27.36 12.98
N ILE A 317 11.42 27.65 14.16
CA ILE A 317 11.33 26.85 15.38
C ILE A 317 10.67 27.73 16.45
N ASP A 318 9.52 27.29 16.96
CA ASP A 318 8.68 28.04 17.93
C ASP A 318 8.36 29.48 17.49
N GLY A 319 8.06 29.65 16.19
CA GLY A 319 7.77 30.96 15.60
C GLY A 319 9.00 31.85 15.35
N ILE A 320 10.21 31.38 15.67
CA ILE A 320 11.46 32.13 15.48
C ILE A 320 12.25 31.54 14.30
N VAL A 321 12.70 32.40 13.39
CA VAL A 321 13.55 31.98 12.27
C VAL A 321 14.88 31.45 12.79
N ALA A 322 15.19 30.20 12.47
CA ALA A 322 16.44 29.54 12.80
C ALA A 322 17.49 29.78 11.70
N ASP A 323 18.76 29.76 12.08
CA ASP A 323 19.87 30.00 11.16
C ASP A 323 20.24 28.69 10.43
N VAL A 324 20.01 28.65 9.12
CA VAL A 324 20.25 27.46 8.28
C VAL A 324 21.66 27.52 7.69
N LYS A 325 22.56 26.69 8.22
CA LYS A 325 23.96 26.58 7.82
C LYS A 325 24.17 25.72 6.57
N PHE A 326 23.31 24.74 6.36
CA PHE A 326 23.35 23.85 5.20
C PHE A 326 21.94 23.34 4.87
N ALA A 327 21.65 23.16 3.58
CA ALA A 327 20.43 22.56 3.08
C ALA A 327 20.72 21.82 1.76
N GLY A 328 20.55 20.50 1.73
CA GLY A 328 20.87 19.72 0.53
C GLY A 328 20.59 18.24 0.66
N LEU A 329 20.72 17.51 -0.46
CA LEU A 329 20.61 16.05 -0.49
C LEU A 329 21.83 15.40 0.16
N THR A 330 21.58 14.41 1.03
CA THR A 330 22.63 13.53 1.58
C THR A 330 22.44 12.07 1.17
N GLY A 331 21.36 11.76 0.47
CA GLY A 331 21.05 10.45 -0.10
C GLY A 331 19.85 10.53 -1.05
N PRO A 332 19.46 9.43 -1.73
CA PRO A 332 18.33 9.46 -2.65
C PRO A 332 17.04 9.94 -1.98
N GLY A 333 16.56 11.11 -2.39
CA GLY A 333 15.38 11.76 -1.83
C GLY A 333 15.47 12.18 -0.36
N LEU A 334 16.65 12.08 0.27
CA LEU A 334 16.88 12.45 1.66
C LEU A 334 17.64 13.78 1.72
N TYR A 335 16.98 14.78 2.28
CA TYR A 335 17.56 16.10 2.55
C TYR A 335 18.02 16.18 3.99
N GLN A 336 19.13 16.88 4.16
CA GLN A 336 19.69 17.25 5.44
C GLN A 336 19.70 18.78 5.57
N PHE A 337 19.35 19.26 6.77
CA PHE A 337 19.44 20.67 7.13
C PHE A 337 20.28 20.82 8.40
N ASN A 338 21.36 21.58 8.35
CA ASN A 338 22.10 21.96 9.55
C ASN A 338 21.55 23.29 10.03
N VAL A 339 20.95 23.31 11.22
CA VAL A 339 20.17 24.44 11.72
C VAL A 339 20.63 24.78 13.12
N THR A 340 20.92 26.06 13.38
CA THR A 340 21.15 26.53 14.75
C THR A 340 19.81 26.81 15.42
N VAL A 341 19.51 26.10 16.51
CA VAL A 341 18.30 26.32 17.33
C VAL A 341 18.34 27.75 17.87
N PRO A 342 17.27 28.56 17.73
CA PRO A 342 17.26 29.92 18.25
C PRO A 342 17.65 29.96 19.72
N ALA A 343 18.52 30.90 20.10
CA ALA A 343 18.95 31.06 21.50
C ALA A 343 17.79 31.47 22.43
N THR A 344 16.69 31.97 21.85
CA THR A 344 15.46 32.36 22.55
C THR A 344 14.33 31.34 22.39
N ALA A 345 14.63 30.15 21.85
CA ALA A 345 13.65 29.06 21.77
C ALA A 345 13.16 28.66 23.17
N SER A 346 11.88 28.35 23.28
CA SER A 346 11.28 27.91 24.53
C SER A 346 11.80 26.52 24.92
N VAL A 347 11.82 26.22 26.22
CA VAL A 347 12.05 24.84 26.67
C VAL A 347 10.75 24.07 26.52
N GLY A 348 10.77 22.92 25.85
CA GLY A 348 9.61 22.08 25.64
C GLY A 348 9.56 21.42 24.27
N ASP A 349 8.36 21.30 23.72
CA ASP A 349 8.13 20.75 22.38
C ASP A 349 7.76 21.90 21.44
N ASP A 350 8.73 22.27 20.61
CA ASP A 350 8.65 23.42 19.73
C ASP A 350 8.15 23.01 18.36
N LEU A 351 7.18 23.75 17.82
CA LEU A 351 6.70 23.54 16.45
C LEU A 351 7.79 23.93 15.44
N VAL A 352 7.93 23.10 14.40
CA VAL A 352 8.86 23.38 13.31
C VAL A 352 8.15 23.39 11.98
N VAL A 353 8.44 24.40 11.17
CA VAL A 353 8.02 24.50 9.78
C VAL A 353 9.19 24.96 8.92
N ALA A 354 9.33 24.38 7.72
CA ALA A 354 10.21 24.90 6.70
C ALA A 354 9.38 25.50 5.56
N LEU A 355 9.68 26.74 5.21
CA LEU A 355 9.06 27.50 4.15
C LEU A 355 10.04 27.60 2.97
N LEU A 356 9.60 27.22 1.77
CA LEU A 356 10.41 27.32 0.56
C LEU A 356 9.53 27.77 -0.61
N VAL A 357 9.79 28.98 -1.11
CA VAL A 357 9.00 29.63 -2.16
C VAL A 357 7.53 29.73 -1.74
N ASN A 358 6.63 28.93 -2.35
CA ASN A 358 5.19 28.91 -2.09
C ASN A 358 4.73 27.57 -1.48
N SER A 359 5.65 26.86 -0.82
CA SER A 359 5.37 25.56 -0.22
C SER A 359 5.93 25.50 1.20
N GLU A 360 5.26 24.73 2.05
CA GLU A 360 5.63 24.51 3.44
C GLU A 360 5.59 23.02 3.77
N THR A 361 6.38 22.62 4.76
CA THR A 361 6.30 21.28 5.35
C THR A 361 5.00 21.09 6.12
N GLN A 362 4.68 19.86 6.50
CA GLN A 362 3.50 19.58 7.31
C GLN A 362 3.48 20.36 8.63
N ALA A 363 2.26 20.72 9.05
CA ALA A 363 2.02 21.26 10.39
C ALA A 363 2.18 20.18 11.47
N ALA A 364 2.24 20.62 12.73
CA ALA A 364 2.23 19.76 13.92
C ALA A 364 3.36 18.70 13.95
N ILE A 365 4.55 19.07 13.48
CA ILE A 365 5.78 18.33 13.74
C ILE A 365 6.68 19.13 14.69
N TYR A 366 7.30 18.41 15.63
CA TYR A 366 7.92 19.02 16.81
C TYR A 366 9.41 18.72 16.91
N LEU A 367 10.13 19.64 17.54
CA LEU A 367 11.48 19.48 18.04
C LEU A 367 11.43 19.56 19.56
N SER A 368 12.10 18.67 20.29
CA SER A 368 12.23 18.82 21.74
C SER A 368 13.43 19.71 22.05
N VAL A 369 13.25 20.73 22.89
CA VAL A 369 14.28 21.67 23.35
C VAL A 369 14.35 21.60 24.87
N GLY A 370 15.55 21.32 25.40
CA GLY A 370 15.86 21.21 26.82
C GLY A 370 16.44 22.50 27.41
N GLN A 371 16.67 22.46 28.73
CA GLN A 371 17.33 23.54 29.48
C GLN A 371 18.83 23.65 29.18
#